data_AF-A0A3C7VZ47-F1
#
_entry.id   AF-A0A3C7VZ47-F1
#
_cell.length_a   1.000
_cell.length_b   1.000
_cell.length_c   1.000
_cell.angle_alpha   90.00
_cell.angle_beta   90.00
_cell.angle_gamma   90.00
#
_symmetry.space_group_name_H-M   'P 1'
#
loop_
_entity.id
_entity.type
_entity.pdbx_description
1 polymer ?
#
loop_
_entity_poly.entity_id
_entity_poly.type
_entity_poly.pdbx_seq_one_letter_code
_entity_poly.pdbx_strand_id
1 'polypeptide(L)'
;VHEDTHKYYFTLIDFRGATSHFADPDFDGEPVQIYEPGDDEPVDPPEVPPTDEEGEPLPEEPDEGETIIDEPGLPPEGGGGPQKKVYVDGVGATIVAERVEYLDENGKLVTESLRDFTKRALRKRFASLDDFLRRWNATERKQAILEELEAEGLPLDPIIEELGRDLDPFDLICHVAFDAKPLTRRERAENVKKRDAFNRYGDKARAVLDALLTKYADEGVLNLDDANVLRIAPFSTIGTPIELIRAFGDKAAFSQAVHDLQAELYKDTA
;
A
#
# COMPACT_ATOMS: atom_id res chain seq x y z
N VAL A 1 -9.96 -12.60 -2.78
CA VAL A 1 -10.00 -11.14 -3.08
C VAL A 1 -11.10 -10.92 -4.10
N HIS A 2 -12.02 -9.98 -3.88
CA HIS A 2 -13.05 -9.64 -4.88
C HIS A 2 -12.55 -8.47 -5.74
N GLU A 3 -11.78 -8.79 -6.78
CA GLU A 3 -11.15 -7.79 -7.68
C GLU A 3 -12.17 -6.83 -8.29
N ASP A 4 -13.34 -7.34 -8.68
CA ASP A 4 -14.43 -6.57 -9.30
C ASP A 4 -14.97 -5.46 -8.38
N THR A 5 -14.89 -5.68 -7.06
CA THR A 5 -15.42 -4.77 -6.04
C THR A 5 -14.35 -3.90 -5.39
N HIS A 6 -13.08 -4.10 -5.74
CA HIS A 6 -11.92 -3.43 -5.11
C HIS A 6 -11.88 -3.60 -3.57
N LYS A 7 -12.41 -4.71 -3.03
CA LYS A 7 -12.33 -5.04 -1.60
C LYS A 7 -11.08 -5.87 -1.31
N TYR A 8 -10.04 -5.19 -0.82
CA TYR A 8 -8.71 -5.79 -0.59
C TYR A 8 -8.43 -6.20 0.85
N TYR A 9 -9.21 -5.70 1.82
CA TYR A 9 -9.05 -6.04 3.23
C TYR A 9 -10.40 -6.10 3.95
N PHE A 10 -10.37 -6.68 5.13
CA PHE A 10 -11.46 -6.64 6.10
C PHE A 10 -10.86 -6.57 7.50
N THR A 11 -11.65 -6.08 8.45
CA THR A 11 -11.24 -5.98 9.85
C THR A 11 -12.15 -6.87 10.67
N LEU A 12 -11.56 -7.75 11.47
CA LEU A 12 -12.27 -8.55 12.46
C LEU A 12 -12.07 -7.90 13.83
N ILE A 13 -13.16 -7.74 14.57
CA ILE A 13 -13.11 -7.32 15.97
C ILE A 13 -13.54 -8.52 16.79
N ASP A 14 -12.59 -9.06 17.55
CA ASP A 14 -12.79 -10.27 18.33
C ASP A 14 -12.70 -9.95 19.82
N PHE A 15 -13.77 -10.28 20.56
CA PHE A 15 -13.89 -10.06 21.99
C PHE A 15 -13.56 -11.31 22.82
N ARG A 16 -13.47 -12.48 22.18
CA ARG A 16 -13.33 -13.80 22.85
C ARG A 16 -12.06 -14.55 22.46
N GLY A 17 -11.31 -14.06 21.46
CA GLY A 17 -10.09 -14.71 20.98
C GLY A 17 -10.33 -15.86 20.01
N ALA A 18 -11.55 -16.01 19.46
CA ALA A 18 -11.88 -17.06 18.49
C ALA A 18 -10.96 -17.05 17.24
N THR A 19 -10.47 -15.88 16.86
CA THR A 19 -9.54 -15.69 15.73
C THR A 19 -8.19 -16.41 15.90
N SER A 20 -7.85 -16.92 17.10
CA SER A 20 -6.67 -17.77 17.27
C SER A 20 -6.82 -19.15 16.62
N HIS A 21 -8.05 -19.60 16.37
CA HIS A 21 -8.33 -20.93 15.86
C HIS A 21 -8.52 -20.99 14.34
N PHE A 22 -8.53 -19.86 13.63
CA PHE A 22 -8.70 -19.82 12.15
C PHE A 22 -7.55 -20.47 11.37
N ALA A 23 -6.43 -20.75 12.04
CA ALA A 23 -5.31 -21.49 11.47
C ALA A 23 -5.32 -22.98 11.87
N ASP A 24 -6.31 -23.40 12.66
CA ASP A 24 -6.50 -24.77 13.12
C ASP A 24 -7.45 -25.50 12.15
N PRO A 25 -6.94 -26.46 11.35
CA PRO A 25 -7.76 -27.20 10.39
C PRO A 25 -8.88 -28.01 11.05
N ASP A 26 -8.71 -28.36 12.33
CA ASP A 26 -9.70 -29.13 13.09
C ASP A 26 -10.80 -28.22 13.69
N PHE A 27 -10.60 -26.90 13.68
CA PHE A 27 -11.58 -25.92 14.16
C PHE A 27 -12.57 -25.47 13.08
N ASP A 28 -12.07 -25.21 11.85
CA ASP A 28 -12.93 -24.77 10.73
C ASP A 28 -13.77 -25.92 10.14
N GLY A 29 -13.41 -27.17 10.42
CA GLY A 29 -14.11 -28.37 9.93
C GLY A 29 -14.03 -28.52 8.40
N GLU A 30 -14.73 -29.52 7.85
CA GLU A 30 -14.94 -29.57 6.39
C GLU A 30 -15.98 -28.50 5.98
N PRO A 31 -15.77 -27.78 4.86
CA PRO A 31 -16.68 -26.71 4.44
C PRO A 31 -18.09 -27.27 4.25
N VAL A 32 -19.00 -26.87 5.15
CA VAL A 32 -20.34 -27.46 5.27
C VAL A 32 -21.23 -27.14 4.06
N GLN A 33 -20.88 -26.13 3.26
CA GLN A 33 -21.69 -25.71 2.11
C GLN A 33 -20.84 -25.06 1.01
N ILE A 34 -20.52 -25.83 -0.04
CA ILE A 34 -20.08 -25.25 -1.32
C ILE A 34 -21.36 -25.03 -2.15
N TYR A 35 -21.90 -23.81 -2.09
CA TYR A 35 -23.02 -23.41 -2.94
C TYR A 35 -22.47 -22.75 -4.21
N GLU A 36 -22.57 -23.46 -5.34
CA GLU A 36 -22.33 -22.89 -6.67
C GLU A 36 -23.69 -22.57 -7.32
N PRO A 37 -24.15 -21.31 -7.29
CA PRO A 37 -25.43 -20.94 -7.88
C PRO A 37 -25.39 -21.13 -9.40
N GLY A 38 -26.48 -21.67 -9.97
CA GLY A 38 -26.69 -21.68 -11.42
C GLY A 38 -27.04 -20.28 -11.96
N ASP A 39 -27.02 -20.12 -13.30
CA ASP A 39 -27.22 -18.81 -13.98
C ASP A 39 -28.53 -18.06 -13.60
N ASP A 40 -29.53 -18.76 -13.05
CA ASP A 40 -30.84 -18.21 -12.65
C ASP A 40 -31.12 -18.35 -11.12
N GLU A 41 -30.12 -18.71 -10.31
CA GLU A 41 -30.26 -18.83 -8.85
C GLU A 41 -29.71 -17.61 -8.09
N PRO A 42 -30.29 -17.25 -6.93
CA PRO A 42 -29.76 -16.19 -6.07
C PRO A 42 -28.35 -16.55 -5.58
N VAL A 43 -27.49 -15.54 -5.41
CA VAL A 43 -26.10 -15.74 -4.95
C VAL A 43 -26.04 -16.22 -3.50
N ASP A 44 -27.06 -15.90 -2.70
CA ASP A 44 -27.15 -16.33 -1.31
C ASP A 44 -27.60 -17.80 -1.22
N PRO A 45 -26.84 -18.66 -0.50
CA PRO A 45 -27.27 -20.03 -0.25
C PRO A 45 -28.62 -20.06 0.47
N PRO A 46 -29.49 -21.04 0.20
CA PRO A 46 -30.72 -21.21 0.98
C PRO A 46 -30.38 -21.44 2.46
N GLU A 47 -31.10 -20.75 3.36
CA GLU A 47 -30.97 -20.96 4.82
C GLU A 47 -31.39 -22.40 5.16
N VAL A 48 -30.40 -23.23 5.49
CA VAL A 48 -30.60 -24.58 6.03
C VAL A 48 -30.15 -24.57 7.50
N PRO A 49 -30.91 -25.17 8.44
CA PRO A 49 -30.50 -25.22 9.84
C PRO A 49 -29.16 -25.95 9.98
N PRO A 50 -28.27 -25.51 10.89
CA PRO A 50 -27.01 -26.21 11.14
C PRO A 50 -27.30 -27.62 11.68
N THR A 51 -26.60 -28.61 11.14
CA THR A 51 -26.70 -30.02 11.54
C THR A 51 -25.43 -30.49 12.24
N ASP A 52 -25.52 -31.52 13.08
CA ASP A 52 -24.37 -32.21 13.67
C ASP A 52 -23.62 -33.10 12.66
N GLU A 53 -22.56 -33.79 13.12
CA GLU A 53 -21.74 -34.69 12.29
C GLU A 53 -22.55 -35.89 11.74
N GLU A 54 -23.71 -36.19 12.33
CA GLU A 54 -24.64 -37.22 11.89
C GLU A 54 -25.77 -36.69 10.98
N GLY A 55 -25.82 -35.38 10.72
CA GLY A 55 -26.81 -34.73 9.86
C GLY A 55 -28.14 -34.42 10.55
N GLU A 56 -28.20 -34.48 11.88
CA GLU A 56 -29.38 -34.13 12.68
C GLU A 56 -29.38 -32.63 13.02
N PRO A 57 -30.53 -31.96 13.02
CA PRO A 57 -30.61 -30.53 13.29
C PRO A 57 -30.22 -30.21 14.73
N LEU A 58 -29.27 -29.27 14.89
CA LEU A 58 -28.84 -28.80 16.21
C LEU A 58 -29.99 -28.05 16.91
N PRO A 59 -30.24 -28.31 18.21
CA PRO A 59 -31.26 -27.58 18.97
C PRO A 59 -30.86 -26.10 19.17
N GLU A 60 -31.86 -25.21 19.17
CA GLU A 60 -31.65 -23.75 19.31
C GLU A 60 -31.17 -23.31 20.71
N GLU A 61 -31.27 -24.19 21.72
CA GLU A 61 -30.85 -23.91 23.10
C GLU A 61 -29.86 -24.98 23.60
N PRO A 62 -28.76 -24.57 24.25
CA PRO A 62 -27.74 -25.49 24.79
C PRO A 62 -28.28 -26.32 25.97
N ASP A 63 -27.79 -27.57 26.09
CA ASP A 63 -28.11 -28.53 27.17
C ASP A 63 -27.58 -28.05 28.54
N GLU A 64 -28.23 -28.46 29.65
CA GLU A 64 -27.76 -28.36 31.04
C GLU A 64 -26.33 -28.91 31.27
N GLY A 65 -25.79 -29.70 30.34
CA GLY A 65 -24.41 -30.22 30.34
C GLY A 65 -23.34 -29.33 29.73
N GLU A 66 -23.69 -28.22 29.06
CA GLU A 66 -22.73 -27.36 28.37
C GLU A 66 -22.14 -26.30 29.32
N THR A 67 -20.83 -26.33 29.52
CA THR A 67 -20.13 -25.35 30.37
C THR A 67 -19.64 -24.18 29.52
N ILE A 68 -20.21 -23.01 29.75
CA ILE A 68 -19.71 -21.74 29.21
C ILE A 68 -18.38 -21.41 29.91
N ILE A 69 -17.27 -21.52 29.20
CA ILE A 69 -15.94 -21.13 29.71
C ILE A 69 -15.74 -19.64 29.40
N ASP A 70 -15.93 -18.80 30.42
CA ASP A 70 -15.78 -17.34 30.32
C ASP A 70 -14.61 -16.86 31.19
N GLU A 71 -13.37 -17.24 30.84
CA GLU A 71 -12.17 -16.55 31.36
C GLU A 71 -10.90 -16.88 30.54
N PRO A 72 -10.49 -16.02 29.59
CA PRO A 72 -9.15 -16.09 29.01
C PRO A 72 -8.17 -15.33 29.90
N GLY A 73 -7.15 -16.02 30.40
CA GLY A 73 -6.04 -15.41 31.14
C GLY A 73 -5.24 -14.41 30.30
N LEU A 74 -5.05 -13.21 30.83
CA LEU A 74 -4.27 -12.12 30.23
C LEU A 74 -2.75 -12.47 30.14
N PRO A 75 -2.09 -12.29 29.00
CA PRO A 75 -0.64 -12.12 28.93
C PRO A 75 -0.25 -10.65 29.25
N PRO A 76 1.01 -10.37 29.66
CA PRO A 76 1.38 -9.10 30.27
C PRO A 76 1.53 -7.95 29.26
N GLU A 77 1.15 -6.76 29.72
CA GLU A 77 1.23 -5.48 28.99
C GLU A 77 2.67 -5.09 28.59
N GLY A 78 2.84 -4.68 27.34
CA GLY A 78 4.06 -4.01 26.88
C GLY A 78 3.79 -3.05 25.73
N GLY A 79 3.94 -1.74 25.99
CA GLY A 79 4.10 -0.73 24.93
C GLY A 79 3.37 0.60 25.18
N GLY A 80 4.01 1.54 25.87
CA GLY A 80 3.50 2.89 26.09
C GLY A 80 3.51 3.75 24.83
N GLY A 81 2.31 4.13 24.37
CA GLY A 81 2.06 5.16 23.36
C GLY A 81 0.66 5.76 23.57
N PRO A 82 0.34 6.93 22.99
CA PRO A 82 -0.98 7.55 23.15
C PRO A 82 -2.08 6.63 22.58
N GLN A 83 -2.87 6.02 23.45
CA GLN A 83 -3.95 5.12 23.06
C GLN A 83 -5.09 5.92 22.40
N LYS A 84 -5.38 5.57 21.14
CA LYS A 84 -6.56 6.06 20.41
C LYS A 84 -7.81 5.51 21.12
N LYS A 85 -8.72 6.39 21.55
CA LYS A 85 -9.97 5.96 22.21
C LYS A 85 -10.86 5.26 21.18
N VAL A 86 -11.15 3.99 21.38
CA VAL A 86 -12.08 3.22 20.55
C VAL A 86 -13.42 3.14 21.26
N TYR A 87 -14.50 3.33 20.51
CA TYR A 87 -15.86 3.17 21.00
C TYR A 87 -16.56 2.13 20.14
N VAL A 88 -17.16 1.11 20.78
CA VAL A 88 -18.04 0.14 20.13
C VAL A 88 -19.41 0.31 20.77
N ASP A 89 -20.42 0.66 19.98
CA ASP A 89 -21.79 0.97 20.45
C ASP A 89 -21.85 1.96 21.63
N GLY A 90 -20.94 2.93 21.66
CA GLY A 90 -20.88 3.97 22.70
C GLY A 90 -20.18 3.54 23.99
N VAL A 91 -19.72 2.29 24.09
CA VAL A 91 -18.90 1.79 25.20
C VAL A 91 -17.43 1.99 24.87
N GLY A 92 -16.66 2.56 25.80
CA GLY A 92 -15.22 2.70 25.64
C GLY A 92 -14.53 1.34 25.63
N ALA A 93 -13.78 1.05 24.59
CA ALA A 93 -13.02 -0.18 24.40
C ALA A 93 -11.53 0.12 24.31
N THR A 94 -10.72 -0.83 24.79
CA THR A 94 -9.26 -0.80 24.68
C THR A 94 -8.82 -1.96 23.81
N ILE A 95 -7.99 -1.68 22.80
CA ILE A 95 -7.38 -2.73 21.98
C ILE A 95 -6.30 -3.42 22.83
N VAL A 96 -6.53 -4.69 23.17
CA VAL A 96 -5.60 -5.50 23.98
C VAL A 96 -4.53 -6.18 23.13
N ALA A 97 -4.86 -6.51 21.88
CA ALA A 97 -3.97 -7.06 20.88
C ALA A 97 -4.50 -6.70 19.48
N GLU A 98 -3.59 -6.45 18.55
CA GLU A 98 -3.89 -6.22 17.14
C GLU A 98 -3.01 -7.18 16.34
N ARG A 99 -3.63 -7.97 15.46
CA ARG A 99 -2.94 -8.89 14.55
C ARG A 99 -3.33 -8.53 13.13
N VAL A 100 -2.34 -8.15 12.33
CA VAL A 100 -2.52 -7.90 10.90
C VAL A 100 -1.88 -9.05 10.14
N GLU A 101 -2.68 -9.74 9.33
CA GLU A 101 -2.26 -10.91 8.56
C GLU A 101 -2.42 -10.62 7.07
N TYR A 102 -1.42 -11.04 6.28
CA TYR A 102 -1.40 -10.79 4.84
C TYR A 102 -1.48 -12.10 4.07
N LEU A 103 -2.10 -12.06 2.90
CA LEU A 103 -2.14 -13.20 1.98
C LEU A 103 -0.80 -13.31 1.25
N ASP A 104 -0.15 -14.46 1.31
CA ASP A 104 1.08 -14.74 0.57
C ASP A 104 0.80 -15.17 -0.90
N GLU A 105 1.87 -15.42 -1.66
CA GLU A 105 1.84 -15.89 -3.07
C GLU A 105 1.04 -17.19 -3.27
N ASN A 106 0.76 -17.95 -2.20
CA ASN A 106 0.01 -19.21 -2.22
C ASN A 106 -1.40 -19.07 -1.62
N GLY A 107 -1.84 -17.85 -1.30
CA GLY A 107 -3.14 -17.62 -0.70
C GLY A 107 -3.20 -17.87 0.81
N LYS A 108 -2.06 -18.01 1.50
CA LYS A 108 -2.01 -18.30 2.95
C LYS A 108 -1.83 -17.01 3.75
N LEU A 109 -2.60 -16.87 4.84
CA LEU A 109 -2.40 -15.80 5.82
C LEU A 109 -1.08 -16.00 6.57
N VAL A 110 -0.21 -15.00 6.51
CA VAL A 110 1.08 -14.98 7.24
C VAL A 110 1.07 -13.85 8.28
N THR A 111 1.56 -14.18 9.48
CA THR A 111 1.72 -13.25 10.62
C THR A 111 3.03 -12.46 10.58
N GLU A 112 3.80 -12.58 9.50
CA GLU A 112 5.03 -11.82 9.36
C GLU A 112 4.69 -10.35 9.10
N SER A 113 5.50 -9.44 9.65
CA SER A 113 5.33 -8.01 9.40
C SER A 113 5.25 -7.78 7.89
N LEU A 114 4.28 -6.97 7.44
CA LEU A 114 4.13 -6.55 6.05
C LEU A 114 5.49 -6.22 5.42
N ARG A 115 6.32 -5.51 6.19
CA ARG A 115 7.68 -5.14 5.82
C ARG A 115 8.57 -6.33 5.48
N ASP A 116 8.52 -7.42 6.22
CA ASP A 116 9.34 -8.62 5.99
C ASP A 116 8.87 -9.39 4.76
N PHE A 117 7.54 -9.51 4.57
CA PHE A 117 6.96 -10.06 3.35
C PHE A 117 7.39 -9.25 2.13
N THR A 118 7.19 -7.93 2.14
CA THR A 118 7.58 -7.04 1.06
C THR A 118 9.09 -7.07 0.83
N LYS A 119 9.91 -7.10 1.89
CA LYS A 119 11.38 -7.21 1.77
C LYS A 119 11.79 -8.46 1.00
N ARG A 120 11.20 -9.62 1.32
CA ARG A 120 11.50 -10.86 0.59
C ARG A 120 11.04 -10.80 -0.85
N ALA A 121 9.83 -10.32 -1.10
CA ALA A 121 9.28 -10.23 -2.45
C ALA A 121 10.10 -9.27 -3.34
N LEU A 122 10.47 -8.09 -2.81
CA LEU A 122 11.37 -7.16 -3.48
C LEU A 122 12.75 -7.77 -3.74
N ARG A 123 13.30 -8.57 -2.81
CA ARG A 123 14.58 -9.27 -3.03
C ARG A 123 14.51 -10.43 -4.02
N LYS A 124 13.33 -11.05 -4.21
CA LYS A 124 13.11 -12.01 -5.30
C LYS A 124 13.13 -11.30 -6.65
N ARG A 125 12.54 -10.10 -6.74
CA ARG A 125 12.45 -9.32 -7.98
C ARG A 125 13.74 -8.58 -8.34
N PHE A 126 14.43 -8.04 -7.34
CA PHE A 126 15.65 -7.26 -7.50
C PHE A 126 16.78 -7.92 -6.72
N ALA A 127 17.74 -8.52 -7.43
CA ALA A 127 18.78 -9.33 -6.81
C ALA A 127 19.74 -8.48 -5.95
N SER A 128 19.88 -7.19 -6.26
CA SER A 128 20.69 -6.24 -5.52
C SER A 128 20.14 -4.81 -5.66
N LEU A 129 20.67 -3.89 -4.85
CA LEU A 129 20.38 -2.46 -5.00
C LEU A 129 20.74 -1.98 -6.41
N ASP A 130 21.91 -2.37 -6.93
CA ASP A 130 22.34 -1.99 -8.29
C ASP A 130 21.38 -2.47 -9.37
N ASP A 131 20.80 -3.67 -9.22
CA ASP A 131 19.81 -4.22 -10.15
C ASP A 131 18.53 -3.39 -10.14
N PHE A 132 18.03 -3.05 -8.94
CA PHE A 132 16.91 -2.11 -8.79
C PHE A 132 17.21 -0.75 -9.42
N LEU A 133 18.36 -0.14 -9.13
CA LEU A 133 18.75 1.16 -9.67
C LEU A 133 18.82 1.15 -11.20
N ARG A 134 19.37 0.09 -11.80
CA ARG A 134 19.43 -0.06 -13.26
C ARG A 134 18.04 -0.13 -13.88
N ARG A 135 17.16 -0.99 -13.34
CA ARG A 135 15.79 -1.13 -13.83
C ARG A 135 15.00 0.15 -13.63
N TRP A 136 15.08 0.76 -12.45
CA TRP A 136 14.43 2.03 -12.15
C TRP A 136 14.86 3.10 -13.14
N ASN A 137 16.16 3.30 -13.36
CA ASN A 137 16.66 4.34 -14.26
C ASN A 137 16.35 4.08 -15.73
N ALA A 138 16.32 2.82 -16.17
CA ALA A 138 16.02 2.45 -17.55
C ALA A 138 14.53 2.61 -17.92
N THR A 139 13.61 2.54 -16.95
CA THR A 139 12.17 2.69 -17.21
C THR A 139 11.81 4.16 -17.42
N GLU A 140 11.16 4.49 -18.54
CA GLU A 140 10.68 5.85 -18.82
C GLU A 140 9.59 6.28 -17.82
N ARG A 141 8.53 5.47 -17.70
CA ARG A 141 7.41 5.71 -16.78
C ARG A 141 7.63 5.00 -15.45
N LYS A 142 8.13 5.71 -14.43
CA LYS A 142 8.41 5.12 -13.10
C LYS A 142 7.17 4.48 -12.46
N GLN A 143 5.97 5.04 -12.73
CA GLN A 143 4.71 4.47 -12.29
C GLN A 143 4.49 3.02 -12.77
N ALA A 144 5.01 2.65 -13.95
CA ALA A 144 4.86 1.29 -14.46
C ALA A 144 5.52 0.24 -13.54
N ILE A 145 6.64 0.58 -12.89
CA ILE A 145 7.28 -0.32 -11.91
C ILE A 145 6.36 -0.53 -10.71
N LEU A 146 5.65 0.52 -10.27
CA LEU A 146 4.74 0.44 -9.14
C LEU A 146 3.47 -0.36 -9.50
N GLU A 147 2.91 -0.13 -10.68
CA GLU A 147 1.78 -0.90 -11.21
C GLU A 147 2.13 -2.40 -11.33
N GLU A 148 3.34 -2.72 -11.77
CA GLU A 148 3.82 -4.11 -11.82
C GLU A 148 3.96 -4.74 -10.42
N LEU A 149 4.42 -3.99 -9.43
CA LEU A 149 4.53 -4.47 -8.04
C LEU A 149 3.15 -4.69 -7.42
N GLU A 150 2.23 -3.75 -7.65
CA GLU A 150 0.85 -3.83 -7.17
C GLU A 150 0.11 -5.03 -7.77
N ALA A 151 0.26 -5.26 -9.08
CA ALA A 151 -0.30 -6.44 -9.77
C ALA A 151 0.24 -7.78 -9.25
N GLU A 152 1.42 -7.78 -8.64
CA GLU A 152 2.01 -8.95 -7.97
C GLU A 152 1.64 -9.03 -6.48
N GLY A 153 0.69 -8.22 -6.01
CA GLY A 153 0.23 -8.22 -4.62
C GLY A 153 1.17 -7.50 -3.66
N LEU A 154 2.00 -6.57 -4.16
CA LEU A 154 2.90 -5.75 -3.35
C LEU A 154 2.50 -4.26 -3.38
N PRO A 155 1.32 -3.89 -2.83
CA PRO A 155 0.96 -2.48 -2.69
C PRO A 155 1.91 -1.81 -1.71
N LEU A 156 2.44 -0.64 -2.09
CA LEU A 156 3.40 0.11 -1.27
C LEU A 156 2.73 1.04 -0.26
N ASP A 157 1.49 1.47 -0.52
CA ASP A 157 0.77 2.43 0.31
C ASP A 157 0.61 1.97 1.78
N PRO A 158 0.25 0.71 2.08
CA PRO A 158 0.13 0.26 3.47
C PRO A 158 1.46 0.31 4.23
N ILE A 159 2.59 0.15 3.52
CA ILE A 159 3.93 0.23 4.12
C ILE A 159 4.29 1.69 4.42
N ILE A 160 3.88 2.61 3.55
CA ILE A 160 4.06 4.05 3.77
C ILE A 160 3.27 4.49 5.01
N GLU A 161 2.03 4.02 5.15
CA GLU A 161 1.19 4.29 6.31
C GLU A 161 1.82 3.75 7.61
N GLU A 162 2.35 2.52 7.60
CA GLU A 162 3.03 1.91 8.76
C GLU A 162 4.29 2.71 9.17
N LEU A 163 5.07 3.18 8.20
CA LEU A 163 6.29 3.95 8.47
C LEU A 163 6.02 5.40 8.89
N GLY A 164 4.82 5.93 8.61
CA GLY A 164 4.39 7.28 8.96
C GLY A 164 5.24 8.39 8.33
N ARG A 165 5.79 8.14 7.13
CA ARG A 165 6.73 9.05 6.45
C ARG A 165 6.27 9.30 5.01
N ASP A 166 6.36 10.55 4.55
CA ASP A 166 6.16 10.95 3.15
C ASP A 166 7.33 10.49 2.23
N LEU A 167 7.62 9.19 2.27
CA LEU A 167 8.67 8.57 1.48
C LEU A 167 8.29 8.53 0.02
N ASP A 168 9.28 8.70 -0.83
CA ASP A 168 9.12 8.36 -2.23
C ASP A 168 9.06 6.83 -2.38
N PRO A 169 8.23 6.28 -3.29
CA PRO A 169 8.20 4.83 -3.55
C PRO A 169 9.58 4.23 -3.87
N PHE A 170 10.46 4.98 -4.54
CA PHE A 170 11.84 4.59 -4.77
C PHE A 170 12.63 4.44 -3.46
N ASP A 171 12.54 5.42 -2.56
CA ASP A 171 13.20 5.37 -1.24
C ASP A 171 12.64 4.28 -0.35
N LEU A 172 11.33 4.05 -0.42
CA LEU A 172 10.67 2.98 0.30
C LEU A 172 11.23 1.63 -0.11
N ILE A 173 11.33 1.35 -1.42
CA ILE A 173 11.89 0.10 -1.94
C ILE A 173 13.35 -0.03 -1.50
N CYS A 174 14.16 1.03 -1.64
CA CYS A 174 15.54 1.06 -1.18
C CYS A 174 15.68 0.74 0.31
N HIS A 175 14.81 1.32 1.15
CA HIS A 175 14.83 1.13 2.60
C HIS A 175 14.37 -0.27 3.02
N VAL A 176 13.26 -0.74 2.47
CA VAL A 176 12.66 -2.03 2.84
C VAL A 176 13.52 -3.19 2.35
N ALA A 177 13.93 -3.17 1.08
CA ALA A 177 14.66 -4.29 0.47
C ALA A 177 16.15 -4.28 0.80
N PHE A 178 16.79 -3.10 0.89
CA PHE A 178 18.24 -2.97 0.94
C PHE A 178 18.76 -2.23 2.18
N ASP A 179 17.88 -1.95 3.15
CA ASP A 179 18.24 -1.32 4.43
C ASP A 179 18.91 0.06 4.26
N ALA A 180 18.66 0.74 3.12
CA ALA A 180 19.16 2.08 2.83
C ALA A 180 18.48 3.12 3.73
N LYS A 181 19.16 4.26 3.97
CA LYS A 181 18.52 5.38 4.66
C LYS A 181 17.49 6.04 3.72
N PRO A 182 16.20 6.07 4.09
CA PRO A 182 15.18 6.63 3.21
C PRO A 182 15.23 8.15 3.21
N LEU A 183 14.97 8.75 2.06
CA LEU A 183 14.68 10.17 1.91
C LEU A 183 13.17 10.39 1.70
N THR A 184 12.67 11.51 2.19
CA THR A 184 11.33 11.99 1.86
C THR A 184 11.32 12.63 0.46
N ARG A 185 10.13 12.69 -0.15
CA ARG A 185 9.92 13.39 -1.44
C ARG A 185 10.42 14.85 -1.38
N ARG A 186 10.15 15.53 -0.26
CA ARG A 186 10.62 16.90 0.00
C ARG A 186 12.15 16.98 0.06
N GLU A 187 12.81 16.06 0.77
CA GLU A 187 14.28 16.04 0.83
C GLU A 187 14.90 15.83 -0.55
N ARG A 188 14.33 14.96 -1.39
CA ARG A 188 14.79 14.78 -2.78
C ARG A 188 14.64 16.07 -3.59
N ALA A 189 13.46 16.69 -3.56
CA ALA A 189 13.22 17.92 -4.28
C ALA A 189 14.19 19.04 -3.86
N GLU A 190 14.44 19.18 -2.55
CA GLU A 190 15.39 20.16 -2.03
C GLU A 190 16.84 19.86 -2.41
N ASN A 191 17.24 18.59 -2.46
CA ASN A 191 18.58 18.22 -2.93
C ASN A 191 18.80 18.59 -4.40
N VAL A 192 17.77 18.41 -5.24
CA VAL A 192 17.82 18.84 -6.65
C VAL A 192 17.93 20.36 -6.75
N LYS A 193 17.14 21.12 -5.98
CA LYS A 193 17.23 22.60 -5.97
C LYS A 193 18.62 23.09 -5.57
N LYS A 194 19.24 22.48 -4.55
CA LYS A 194 20.59 22.83 -4.07
C LYS A 194 21.69 22.63 -5.10
N ARG A 195 21.53 21.68 -6.03
CA ARG A 195 22.50 21.43 -7.11
C ARG A 195 22.46 22.46 -8.21
N ASP A 196 21.35 23.17 -8.30
CA ASP A 196 21.13 24.16 -9.32
C ASP A 196 21.28 23.62 -10.76
N ALA A 197 20.83 22.39 -10.97
CA ALA A 197 20.99 21.63 -12.22
C ALA A 197 20.30 22.30 -13.43
N PHE A 198 19.40 23.25 -13.19
CA PHE A 198 18.54 23.86 -14.21
C PHE A 198 18.86 25.33 -14.52
N ASN A 199 20.00 25.84 -14.04
CA ASN A 199 20.49 27.19 -14.38
C ASN A 199 20.63 27.47 -15.88
N ARG A 200 20.74 26.43 -16.71
CA ARG A 200 20.82 26.55 -18.17
C ARG A 200 19.50 26.98 -18.84
N TYR A 201 18.39 26.90 -18.12
CA TYR A 201 17.06 27.27 -18.61
C TYR A 201 16.72 28.72 -18.24
N GLY A 202 15.94 29.39 -19.10
CA GLY A 202 15.44 30.74 -18.80
C GLY A 202 14.37 30.75 -17.70
N ASP A 203 14.08 31.93 -17.15
CA ASP A 203 13.22 32.13 -15.96
C ASP A 203 11.88 31.38 -16.05
N LYS A 204 11.21 31.42 -17.21
CA LYS A 204 9.91 30.76 -17.39
C LYS A 204 10.02 29.23 -17.36
N ALA A 205 11.03 28.66 -18.00
CA ALA A 205 11.27 27.21 -18.01
C ALA A 205 11.70 26.72 -16.62
N ARG A 206 12.55 27.48 -15.93
CA ARG A 206 12.95 27.20 -14.54
C ARG A 206 11.75 27.20 -13.59
N ALA A 207 10.87 28.20 -13.69
CA ALA A 207 9.65 28.26 -12.89
C ALA A 207 8.74 27.02 -13.10
N VAL A 208 8.70 26.47 -14.32
CA VAL A 208 7.98 25.22 -14.60
C VAL A 208 8.65 24.03 -13.92
N LEU A 209 9.97 23.89 -14.01
CA LEU A 209 10.71 22.80 -13.35
C LEU A 209 10.59 22.86 -11.82
N ASP A 210 10.66 24.07 -11.24
CA ASP A 210 10.49 24.28 -9.81
C ASP A 210 9.06 23.96 -9.34
N ALA A 211 8.06 24.29 -10.16
CA ALA A 211 6.67 23.92 -9.90
C ALA A 211 6.46 22.40 -10.00
N LEU A 212 7.09 21.72 -10.97
CA LEU A 212 7.06 20.25 -11.06
C LEU A 212 7.71 19.59 -9.84
N LEU A 213 8.85 20.09 -9.40
CA LEU A 213 9.51 19.63 -8.16
C LEU A 213 8.63 19.81 -6.92
N THR A 214 7.96 20.95 -6.82
CA THR A 214 7.06 21.24 -5.70
C THR A 214 5.87 20.27 -5.71
N LYS A 215 5.28 20.05 -6.88
CA LYS A 215 4.18 19.09 -7.04
C LYS A 215 4.61 17.65 -6.72
N TYR A 216 5.79 17.24 -7.15
CA TYR A 216 6.38 15.97 -6.76
C TYR A 216 6.55 15.87 -5.24
N ALA A 217 7.08 16.90 -4.60
CA ALA A 217 7.35 16.93 -3.17
C ALA A 217 6.07 16.83 -2.31
N ASP A 218 4.99 17.49 -2.75
CA ASP A 218 3.75 17.59 -1.99
C ASP A 218 2.73 16.50 -2.36
N GLU A 219 2.61 16.15 -3.65
CA GLU A 219 1.59 15.23 -4.17
C GLU A 219 2.17 13.87 -4.62
N GLY A 220 3.49 13.70 -4.74
CA GLY A 220 4.10 12.42 -5.15
C GLY A 220 3.92 12.09 -6.62
N VAL A 221 3.69 13.09 -7.48
CA VAL A 221 3.52 12.86 -8.92
C VAL A 221 4.82 12.33 -9.53
N LEU A 222 4.81 11.07 -9.99
CA LEU A 222 5.96 10.43 -10.63
C LEU A 222 6.01 10.65 -12.15
N ASN A 223 4.85 10.78 -12.79
CA ASN A 223 4.72 11.01 -14.24
C ASN A 223 4.78 12.52 -14.55
N LEU A 224 5.96 13.10 -14.36
CA LEU A 224 6.17 14.55 -14.53
C LEU A 224 6.13 15.01 -15.99
N ASP A 225 6.19 14.08 -16.93
CA ASP A 225 6.23 14.29 -18.38
C ASP A 225 4.83 14.42 -19.01
N ASP A 226 3.77 14.14 -18.25
CA ASP A 226 2.40 14.34 -18.71
C ASP A 226 2.07 15.83 -18.87
N ALA A 227 1.85 16.24 -20.13
CA ALA A 227 1.47 17.60 -20.47
C ALA A 227 0.15 18.07 -19.83
N ASN A 228 -0.71 17.15 -19.36
CA ASN A 228 -1.92 17.52 -18.62
C ASN A 228 -1.60 18.16 -17.26
N VAL A 229 -0.44 17.86 -16.66
CA VAL A 229 0.03 18.51 -15.43
C VAL A 229 0.19 20.02 -15.64
N LEU A 230 0.51 20.46 -16.87
CA LEU A 230 0.63 21.88 -17.18
C LEU A 230 -0.71 22.64 -17.21
N ARG A 231 -1.85 21.94 -17.16
CA ARG A 231 -3.19 22.55 -17.16
C ARG A 231 -3.72 22.86 -15.76
N ILE A 232 -3.11 22.31 -14.72
CA ILE A 232 -3.54 22.47 -13.33
C ILE A 232 -2.66 23.50 -12.61
N ALA A 233 -3.13 23.99 -11.46
CA ALA A 233 -2.33 24.88 -10.64
C ALA A 233 -1.06 24.16 -10.12
N PRO A 234 0.07 24.87 -9.93
CA PRO A 234 0.26 26.30 -10.18
C PRO A 234 0.56 26.64 -11.66
N PHE A 235 0.75 25.66 -12.55
CA PHE A 235 1.17 25.90 -13.95
C PHE A 235 0.21 26.78 -14.74
N SER A 236 -1.10 26.59 -14.54
CA SER A 236 -2.14 27.43 -15.16
C SER A 236 -2.03 28.92 -14.82
N THR A 237 -1.34 29.27 -13.73
CA THR A 237 -1.05 30.66 -13.35
C THR A 237 0.25 31.21 -13.96
N ILE A 238 1.16 30.32 -14.39
CA ILE A 238 2.45 30.68 -15.02
C ILE A 238 2.24 30.98 -16.51
N GLY A 239 1.33 30.25 -17.17
CA GLY A 239 1.01 30.47 -18.58
C GLY A 239 0.19 29.33 -19.19
N THR A 240 -0.09 29.44 -20.48
CA THR A 240 -0.77 28.36 -21.21
C THR A 240 0.18 27.18 -21.46
N PRO A 241 -0.29 25.92 -21.52
CA PRO A 241 0.58 24.76 -21.76
C PRO A 241 1.50 24.91 -22.99
N ILE A 242 1.00 25.54 -24.05
CA ILE A 242 1.77 25.81 -25.27
C ILE A 242 2.93 26.78 -24.99
N GLU A 243 2.69 27.84 -24.23
CA GLU A 243 3.73 28.78 -23.84
C GLU A 243 4.76 28.16 -22.90
N LEU A 244 4.31 27.33 -21.95
CA LEU A 244 5.19 26.65 -21.01
C LEU A 244 6.12 25.69 -21.75
N ILE A 245 5.61 24.90 -22.70
CA ILE A 245 6.42 24.02 -23.55
C ILE A 245 7.39 24.82 -24.42
N ARG A 246 6.93 25.93 -25.03
CA ARG A 246 7.80 26.79 -25.85
C ARG A 246 8.95 27.42 -25.08
N ALA A 247 8.84 27.56 -23.75
CA ALA A 247 9.95 28.05 -22.93
C ALA A 247 11.17 27.11 -22.95
N PHE A 248 10.98 25.84 -23.31
CA PHE A 248 12.03 24.85 -23.51
C PHE A 248 12.47 24.73 -24.98
N GLY A 249 11.81 25.43 -25.90
CA GLY A 249 12.00 25.34 -27.35
C GLY A 249 10.82 24.61 -28.02
N ASP A 250 10.72 23.30 -27.80
CA ASP A 250 9.66 22.45 -28.33
C ASP A 250 9.23 21.35 -27.34
N LYS A 251 8.29 20.49 -27.75
CA LYS A 251 7.79 19.40 -26.93
C LYS A 251 8.89 18.38 -26.58
N ALA A 252 9.81 18.10 -27.51
CA ALA A 252 10.88 17.13 -27.28
C ALA A 252 11.89 17.67 -26.24
N ALA A 253 12.24 18.95 -26.34
CA ALA A 253 13.12 19.62 -25.39
C ALA A 253 12.48 19.73 -24.00
N PHE A 254 11.16 19.95 -23.92
CA PHE A 254 10.42 19.87 -22.65
C PHE A 254 10.49 18.47 -22.05
N SER A 255 10.16 17.42 -22.81
CA SER A 255 10.24 16.03 -22.33
C SER A 255 11.65 15.67 -21.86
N GLN A 256 12.68 16.07 -22.61
CA GLN A 256 14.07 15.85 -22.19
C GLN A 256 14.40 16.58 -20.89
N ALA A 257 13.94 17.84 -20.72
CA ALA A 257 14.16 18.59 -19.48
C ALA A 257 13.51 17.92 -18.26
N VAL A 258 12.33 17.34 -18.45
CA VAL A 258 11.63 16.58 -17.41
C VAL A 258 12.34 15.26 -17.09
N HIS A 259 12.85 14.55 -18.09
CA HIS A 259 13.64 13.35 -17.85
C HIS A 259 14.95 13.65 -17.14
N ASP A 260 15.62 14.75 -17.51
CA ASP A 260 16.82 15.22 -16.81
C ASP A 260 16.49 15.59 -15.35
N LEU A 261 15.30 16.17 -15.11
CA LEU A 261 14.79 16.44 -13.77
C LEU A 261 14.58 15.15 -12.96
N GLN A 262 13.93 14.15 -13.54
CA GLN A 262 13.75 12.84 -12.90
C GLN A 262 15.09 12.15 -12.63
N ALA A 263 16.05 12.24 -13.56
CA ALA A 263 17.38 11.68 -13.36
C ALA A 263 18.13 12.36 -12.19
N GLU A 264 18.02 13.68 -12.07
CA GLU A 264 18.59 14.41 -10.93
C GLU A 264 17.91 14.08 -9.60
N LEU A 265 16.59 13.81 -9.60
CA LEU A 265 15.87 13.36 -8.40
C LEU A 265 16.44 12.05 -7.84
N TYR A 266 16.88 11.11 -8.68
CA TYR A 266 17.30 9.76 -8.27
C TYR A 266 18.82 9.52 -8.28
N LYS A 267 19.63 10.57 -8.41
CA LYS A 267 21.09 10.46 -8.62
C LYS A 267 21.92 10.02 -7.41
N ASP A 268 21.46 10.25 -6.17
CA ASP A 268 22.29 10.14 -4.95
C ASP A 268 22.16 8.86 -4.15
N THR A 269 21.53 7.83 -4.66
CA THR A 269 21.42 6.58 -3.90
C THR A 269 22.73 5.82 -3.93
N ALA A 270 23.54 5.99 -2.88
CA ALA A 270 24.61 5.12 -2.41
C ALA A 270 24.68 5.18 -0.87
#